data_AF-A0A8B8CMN9-F1
#
_entry.id   AF-A0A8B8CMN9-F1
#
_cell.length_a   1.000
_cell.length_b   1.000
_cell.length_c   1.000
_cell.angle_alpha   90.00
_cell.angle_beta   90.00
_cell.angle_gamma   90.00
#
_symmetry.space_group_name_H-M   'P 1'
#
loop_
_entity.id
_entity.type
_entity.pdbx_description
1 polymer ?
#
loop_
_entity_poly.entity_id
_entity_poly.type
_entity_poly.pdbx_seq_one_letter_code
_entity_poly.pdbx_strand_id
1 'polypeptide(L)'
;MASCKLCGIEKLSNEFPSVTVSEECNHPPLACLRCVVSFCKEKKQCPHPGCSISITQDSPTIRWFQAILEEMFREYETNYTPPAPKGSGKEVLNVTVLNGDATIIPYASTMTVLDVKHQIDYKLKIPQNKQKLLFKEKEVQIYSSNGKPLTLADNNIPPYATLYLVILLYAIPEAFDHVVFDLHWGYPYSGRDYLDASCLVYQGTQFVNVVDYRHRNVIGISHSGDVMDDQNRVGHHTIHVYLKQLPGHITHLFFTLSAWNSPNISRYPNPSLKFYEASNMKKDLCKTTFTHAGISQAVIMCFLSKNSQGRWEIYESGKLSAGNARVYTPLKSTISNLISSGY
;
A
#
# COMPACT_ATOMS: atom_id res chain seq x y z
N MET A 1 -20.64 -12.16 -4.42
CA MET A 1 -20.65 -13.45 -3.70
C MET A 1 -21.19 -14.51 -4.65
N ALA A 2 -20.58 -15.70 -4.69
CA ALA A 2 -20.96 -16.78 -5.59
C ALA A 2 -20.95 -18.11 -4.84
N SER A 3 -21.85 -19.04 -5.19
CA SER A 3 -21.91 -20.37 -4.56
C SER A 3 -20.90 -21.32 -5.18
N CYS A 4 -20.12 -22.00 -4.34
CA CYS A 4 -19.17 -23.02 -4.78
C CYS A 4 -19.91 -24.28 -5.23
N LYS A 5 -19.68 -24.73 -6.47
CA LYS A 5 -20.35 -25.94 -7.01
C LYS A 5 -19.92 -27.26 -6.37
N LEU A 6 -18.81 -27.29 -5.62
CA LEU A 6 -18.35 -28.50 -4.92
C LEU A 6 -18.83 -28.58 -3.46
N CYS A 7 -18.76 -27.48 -2.70
CA CYS A 7 -19.19 -27.49 -1.28
C CYS A 7 -20.55 -26.86 -1.03
N GLY A 8 -21.18 -26.24 -2.02
CA GLY A 8 -22.50 -25.60 -1.92
C GLY A 8 -22.55 -24.30 -1.12
N ILE A 9 -21.46 -23.92 -0.44
CA ILE A 9 -21.38 -22.73 0.41
C ILE A 9 -21.24 -21.47 -0.45
N GLU A 10 -21.92 -20.38 -0.05
CA GLU A 10 -21.67 -19.05 -0.61
C GLU A 10 -20.30 -18.51 -0.18
N LYS A 11 -19.49 -18.14 -1.17
CA LYS A 11 -18.11 -17.72 -0.98
C LYS A 11 -17.89 -16.32 -1.52
N LEU A 12 -16.91 -15.62 -0.92
CA LEU A 12 -16.43 -14.35 -1.44
C LEU A 12 -15.77 -14.56 -2.80
N SER A 13 -15.81 -13.54 -3.66
CA SER A 13 -15.28 -13.67 -5.03
C SER A 13 -13.77 -13.99 -5.07
N ASN A 14 -13.02 -13.60 -4.04
CA ASN A 14 -11.59 -13.89 -3.89
C ASN A 14 -11.29 -15.32 -3.37
N GLU A 15 -12.30 -16.08 -2.93
CA GLU A 15 -12.14 -17.49 -2.55
C GLU A 15 -12.24 -18.43 -3.76
N PHE A 16 -12.49 -17.91 -4.96
CA PHE A 16 -12.48 -18.69 -6.20
C PHE A 16 -11.16 -18.54 -6.95
N PRO A 17 -10.68 -19.59 -7.64
CA PRO A 17 -9.50 -19.48 -8.47
C PRO A 17 -9.66 -18.36 -9.48
N SER A 18 -8.63 -17.53 -9.58
CA SER A 18 -8.64 -16.40 -10.51
C SER A 18 -8.15 -16.79 -11.90
N VAL A 19 -7.78 -18.06 -12.10
CA VAL A 19 -7.39 -18.68 -13.37
C VAL A 19 -7.90 -20.12 -13.40
N THR A 20 -7.82 -20.76 -14.56
CA THR A 20 -8.19 -22.16 -14.75
C THR A 20 -7.19 -23.13 -14.08
N VAL A 21 -7.62 -24.36 -13.81
CA VAL A 21 -6.81 -25.36 -13.09
C VAL A 21 -5.61 -25.84 -13.93
N SER A 22 -5.77 -25.83 -15.25
CA SER A 22 -4.73 -26.10 -16.24
C SER A 22 -4.88 -25.10 -17.39
N GLU A 23 -3.79 -24.84 -18.11
CA GLU A 23 -3.80 -24.04 -19.33
C GLU A 23 -4.63 -24.70 -20.46
N GLU A 24 -4.82 -26.02 -20.38
CA GLU A 24 -5.67 -26.77 -21.31
C GLU A 24 -7.17 -26.60 -21.02
N CYS A 25 -7.53 -26.10 -19.83
CA CYS A 25 -8.93 -25.91 -19.44
C CYS A 25 -9.51 -24.66 -20.12
N ASN A 26 -10.58 -24.82 -20.90
CA ASN A 26 -11.29 -23.71 -21.55
C ASN A 26 -12.63 -23.37 -20.88
N HIS A 27 -12.67 -23.35 -19.55
CA HIS A 27 -13.88 -23.08 -18.79
C HIS A 27 -13.55 -22.32 -17.49
N PRO A 28 -14.49 -21.50 -16.96
CA PRO A 28 -14.25 -20.79 -15.71
C PRO A 28 -14.23 -21.77 -14.51
N PRO A 29 -13.50 -21.45 -13.44
CA PRO A 29 -13.53 -22.23 -12.20
C PRO A 29 -14.86 -21.96 -11.46
N LEU A 30 -15.66 -23.01 -11.27
CA LEU A 30 -16.96 -22.94 -10.59
C LEU A 30 -16.93 -23.36 -9.12
N ALA A 31 -15.75 -23.69 -8.61
CA ALA A 31 -15.52 -24.15 -7.25
C ALA A 31 -14.47 -23.28 -6.56
N CYS A 32 -14.58 -23.12 -5.25
CA CYS A 32 -13.64 -22.34 -4.46
C CYS A 32 -12.24 -22.99 -4.44
N LEU A 33 -11.20 -22.17 -4.21
CA LEU A 33 -9.79 -22.56 -4.18
C LEU A 33 -9.56 -23.81 -3.32
N ARG A 34 -10.18 -23.87 -2.13
CA ARG A 34 -10.04 -25.00 -1.20
C ARG A 34 -10.53 -26.30 -1.81
N CYS A 35 -11.73 -26.27 -2.38
CA CYS A 35 -12.32 -27.44 -3.03
C CYS A 35 -11.54 -27.85 -4.29
N VAL A 36 -11.05 -26.87 -5.06
CA VAL A 36 -10.24 -27.14 -6.26
C VAL A 36 -8.93 -27.82 -5.89
N VAL A 37 -8.19 -27.31 -4.90
CA VAL A 37 -6.92 -27.89 -4.46
C VAL A 37 -7.12 -29.29 -3.89
N SER A 38 -8.11 -29.49 -3.01
CA SER A 38 -8.43 -30.83 -2.47
C SER A 38 -8.82 -31.82 -3.57
N PHE A 39 -9.72 -31.42 -4.48
CA PHE A 39 -10.19 -32.29 -5.55
C PHE A 39 -9.05 -32.67 -6.52
N CYS A 40 -8.22 -31.71 -6.93
CA CYS A 40 -7.11 -31.98 -7.84
C CYS A 40 -6.05 -32.87 -7.19
N LYS A 41 -5.80 -32.70 -5.88
CA LYS A 41 -4.90 -33.59 -5.13
C LYS A 41 -5.46 -35.00 -5.00
N GLU A 42 -6.75 -35.18 -4.71
CA GLU A 42 -7.31 -36.52 -4.52
C GLU A 42 -7.60 -37.25 -5.83
N LYS A 43 -8.16 -36.55 -6.82
CA LYS A 43 -8.69 -37.14 -8.06
C LYS A 43 -7.77 -36.97 -9.27
N LYS A 44 -6.71 -36.15 -9.18
CA LYS A 44 -5.77 -35.85 -10.27
C LYS A 44 -6.46 -35.36 -11.56
N GLN A 45 -7.58 -34.66 -11.40
CA GLN A 45 -8.46 -34.23 -12.49
C GLN A 45 -9.02 -32.83 -12.20
N CYS A 46 -9.47 -32.15 -13.26
CA CYS A 46 -10.18 -30.89 -13.14
C CYS A 46 -11.56 -31.08 -12.47
N PRO A 47 -11.95 -30.23 -11.51
CA PRO A 47 -13.25 -30.33 -10.83
C PRO A 47 -14.44 -29.79 -11.64
N HIS A 48 -14.22 -29.23 -12.83
CA HIS A 48 -15.32 -28.70 -13.64
C HIS A 48 -16.14 -29.84 -14.26
N PRO A 49 -17.48 -29.82 -14.15
CA PRO A 49 -18.33 -30.83 -14.79
C PRO A 49 -18.07 -30.91 -16.30
N GLY A 50 -17.81 -32.10 -16.81
CA GLY A 50 -17.52 -32.32 -18.25
C GLY A 50 -16.09 -32.01 -18.69
N CYS A 51 -15.17 -31.66 -17.78
CA CYS A 51 -13.75 -31.53 -18.09
C CYS A 51 -13.00 -32.84 -17.78
N SER A 52 -12.23 -33.34 -18.75
CA SER A 52 -11.46 -34.59 -18.62
C SER A 52 -9.95 -34.37 -18.52
N ILE A 53 -9.51 -33.13 -18.31
CA ILE A 53 -8.09 -32.79 -18.23
C ILE A 53 -7.49 -33.38 -16.96
N SER A 54 -6.39 -34.10 -17.14
CA SER A 54 -5.61 -34.67 -16.04
C SER A 54 -4.72 -33.61 -15.43
N ILE A 55 -4.71 -33.54 -14.10
CA ILE A 55 -3.99 -32.53 -13.33
C ILE A 55 -2.91 -33.21 -12.50
N THR A 56 -1.66 -32.79 -12.70
CA THR A 56 -0.55 -33.17 -11.82
C THR A 56 -0.72 -32.49 -10.46
N GLN A 57 -0.65 -33.26 -9.38
CA GLN A 57 -0.88 -32.78 -8.00
C GLN A 57 0.07 -31.64 -7.59
N ASP A 58 1.29 -31.61 -8.17
CA ASP A 58 2.31 -30.58 -7.93
C ASP A 58 2.51 -29.64 -9.12
N SER A 59 1.49 -29.49 -9.98
CA SER A 59 1.58 -28.51 -11.07
C SER A 59 1.85 -27.11 -10.49
N PRO A 60 2.53 -26.22 -11.25
CA PRO A 60 2.76 -24.84 -10.80
C PRO A 60 1.47 -24.14 -10.37
N THR A 61 0.36 -24.39 -11.07
CA THR A 61 -0.96 -23.84 -10.78
C THR A 61 -1.54 -24.36 -9.46
N ILE A 62 -1.44 -25.67 -9.19
CA ILE A 62 -1.93 -26.24 -7.92
C ILE A 62 -1.07 -25.78 -6.74
N ARG A 63 0.27 -25.71 -6.91
CA ARG A 63 1.17 -25.12 -5.90
C ARG A 63 0.84 -23.65 -5.64
N TRP A 64 0.52 -22.90 -6.68
CA TRP A 64 0.13 -21.51 -6.56
C TRP A 64 -1.22 -21.33 -5.85
N PHE A 65 -2.25 -22.13 -6.19
CA PHE A 65 -3.52 -22.13 -5.46
C PHE A 65 -3.36 -22.52 -4.00
N GLN A 66 -2.47 -23.48 -3.73
CA GLN A 66 -2.16 -23.86 -2.37
C GLN A 66 -1.45 -22.72 -1.63
N ALA A 67 -0.50 -22.01 -2.25
CA ALA A 67 0.13 -20.84 -1.66
C ALA A 67 -0.88 -19.72 -1.36
N ILE A 68 -1.84 -19.47 -2.28
CA ILE A 68 -2.94 -18.53 -2.04
C ILE A 68 -3.80 -18.99 -0.87
N LEU A 69 -4.13 -20.27 -0.76
CA LEU A 69 -4.88 -20.80 0.39
C LEU A 69 -4.10 -20.68 1.69
N GLU A 70 -2.82 -20.98 1.67
CA GLU A 70 -1.91 -20.85 2.83
C GLU A 70 -1.67 -19.38 3.21
N GLU A 71 -1.92 -18.43 2.31
CA GLU A 71 -1.87 -17.00 2.56
C GLU A 71 -3.23 -16.45 3.04
N MET A 72 -4.33 -16.83 2.39
CA MET A 72 -5.70 -16.47 2.76
C MET A 72 -6.14 -17.06 4.10
N PHE A 73 -5.69 -18.28 4.38
CA PHE A 73 -5.86 -18.99 5.64
C PHE A 73 -4.52 -19.18 6.33
N ARG A 74 -3.54 -18.31 6.05
CA ARG A 74 -2.44 -18.15 6.99
C ARG A 74 -3.14 -17.87 8.29
N GLU A 75 -3.05 -18.81 9.22
CA GLU A 75 -3.08 -18.43 10.61
C GLU A 75 -1.91 -17.48 10.71
N TYR A 76 -2.20 -16.18 10.54
CA TYR A 76 -1.53 -15.24 11.40
C TYR A 76 -1.69 -15.89 12.77
N GLU A 77 -0.56 -16.26 13.38
CA GLU A 77 -0.45 -16.05 14.81
C GLU A 77 -0.68 -14.55 15.01
N THR A 78 -1.95 -14.13 14.88
CA THR A 78 -2.46 -13.07 15.70
C THR A 78 -2.32 -13.65 17.09
N ASN A 79 -1.23 -13.32 17.77
CA ASN A 79 -1.18 -13.43 19.22
C ASN A 79 -2.23 -12.50 19.89
N TYR A 80 -3.19 -11.96 19.13
CA TYR A 80 -4.27 -11.17 19.64
C TYR A 80 -5.44 -11.03 18.67
N THR A 81 -6.49 -11.84 18.87
CA THR A 81 -7.87 -11.38 18.65
C THR A 81 -8.37 -10.95 20.03
N PRO A 82 -8.61 -9.66 20.32
CA PRO A 82 -9.11 -9.26 21.62
C PRO A 82 -10.49 -9.89 21.86
N PRO A 83 -10.70 -10.61 22.96
CA PRO A 83 -12.02 -10.75 23.54
C PRO A 83 -12.55 -9.35 23.85
N ALA A 84 -13.85 -9.12 23.66
CA ALA A 84 -14.53 -7.94 24.21
C ALA A 84 -14.11 -7.79 25.69
N PRO A 85 -13.68 -6.61 26.17
CA PRO A 85 -13.09 -6.49 27.49
C PRO A 85 -14.11 -6.88 28.56
N LYS A 86 -13.95 -8.08 29.10
CA LYS A 86 -14.62 -8.53 30.32
C LYS A 86 -13.61 -8.42 31.47
N GLY A 87 -13.67 -7.29 32.17
CA GLY A 87 -13.13 -7.14 33.53
C GLY A 87 -11.63 -6.88 33.67
N SER A 88 -11.31 -5.80 34.42
CA SER A 88 -10.04 -5.50 35.11
C SER A 88 -8.73 -5.43 34.30
N GLY A 89 -8.73 -4.88 33.08
CA GLY A 89 -7.53 -4.79 32.24
C GLY A 89 -6.81 -3.43 32.29
N LYS A 90 -5.47 -3.46 32.41
CA LYS A 90 -4.58 -2.29 32.27
C LYS A 90 -4.97 -1.43 31.07
N GLU A 91 -5.00 -0.11 31.24
CA GLU A 91 -5.29 0.84 30.17
C GLU A 91 -4.29 0.69 29.02
N VAL A 92 -4.74 0.88 27.78
CA VAL A 92 -3.92 0.72 26.56
C VAL A 92 -4.16 1.86 25.57
N LEU A 93 -3.27 1.99 24.59
CA LEU A 93 -3.37 2.92 23.47
C LEU A 93 -3.24 2.15 22.15
N ASN A 94 -4.11 2.42 21.19
CA ASN A 94 -4.04 1.84 19.85
C ASN A 94 -3.16 2.72 18.96
N VAL A 95 -2.26 2.10 18.19
CA VAL A 95 -1.43 2.78 17.20
C VAL A 95 -1.69 2.13 15.85
N THR A 96 -2.10 2.92 14.86
CA THR A 96 -2.43 2.46 13.51
C THR A 96 -1.54 3.17 12.48
N VAL A 97 -0.88 2.41 11.63
CA VAL A 97 -0.09 2.89 10.51
C VAL A 97 -0.99 3.08 9.29
N LEU A 98 -0.66 4.02 8.40
CA LEU A 98 -1.48 4.32 7.22
C LEU A 98 -1.65 3.15 6.25
N ASN A 99 -0.69 2.23 6.24
CA ASN A 99 -0.72 1.01 5.43
C ASN A 99 -1.70 -0.05 5.99
N GLY A 100 -2.30 0.17 7.17
CA GLY A 100 -3.25 -0.72 7.83
C GLY A 100 -2.66 -1.54 8.98
N ASP A 101 -1.34 -1.55 9.16
CA ASP A 101 -0.70 -2.22 10.31
C ASP A 101 -1.15 -1.54 11.61
N ALA A 102 -1.32 -2.32 12.68
CA ALA A 102 -1.70 -1.79 13.97
C ALA A 102 -0.98 -2.50 15.12
N THR A 103 -0.75 -1.77 16.20
CA THR A 103 -0.24 -2.32 17.47
C THR A 103 -0.92 -1.66 18.65
N ILE A 104 -0.86 -2.31 19.80
CA ILE A 104 -1.40 -1.81 21.07
C ILE A 104 -0.22 -1.60 22.01
N ILE A 105 -0.11 -0.43 22.62
CA ILE A 105 0.91 -0.13 23.63
C ILE A 105 0.26 0.12 25.00
N PRO A 106 0.98 -0.08 26.12
CA PRO A 106 0.47 0.28 27.44
C PRO A 106 0.15 1.76 27.53
N TYR A 107 -0.90 2.14 28.26
CA TYR A 107 -1.24 3.53 28.52
C TYR A 107 -0.92 3.91 29.97
N ALA A 108 -0.32 5.08 30.13
CA ALA A 108 -0.29 5.82 31.37
C ALA A 108 -0.39 7.31 31.04
N SER A 109 -1.23 8.05 31.75
CA SER A 109 -1.43 9.49 31.50
C SER A 109 -0.12 10.30 31.61
N THR A 110 0.82 9.84 32.44
CA THR A 110 2.15 10.42 32.66
C THR A 110 3.19 10.04 31.61
N MET A 111 2.88 9.11 30.71
CA MET A 111 3.81 8.67 29.65
C MET A 111 4.10 9.83 28.71
N THR A 112 5.38 10.09 28.44
CA THR A 112 5.77 11.11 27.47
C THR A 112 5.54 10.64 26.04
N VAL A 113 5.41 11.58 25.10
CA VAL A 113 5.33 11.22 23.68
C VAL A 113 6.60 10.49 23.20
N LEU A 114 7.75 10.74 23.83
CA LEU A 114 8.99 10.00 23.55
C LEU A 114 8.90 8.54 24.00
N ASP A 115 8.29 8.26 25.15
CA ASP A 115 8.07 6.89 25.62
C ASP A 115 7.14 6.12 24.67
N VAL A 116 6.08 6.78 24.19
CA VAL A 116 5.17 6.24 23.16
C VAL A 116 5.97 5.88 21.91
N LYS A 117 6.83 6.79 21.44
CA LYS A 117 7.69 6.54 20.27
C LYS A 117 8.65 5.38 20.49
N HIS A 118 9.22 5.24 21.68
CA HIS A 118 10.08 4.12 22.04
C HIS A 118 9.31 2.78 22.02
N GLN A 119 8.07 2.74 22.51
CA GLN A 119 7.23 1.53 22.42
C GLN A 119 6.93 1.14 20.96
N ILE A 120 6.65 2.13 20.10
CA ILE A 120 6.43 1.92 18.67
C ILE A 120 7.70 1.37 18.01
N ASP A 121 8.86 1.92 18.32
CA ASP A 121 10.14 1.43 17.82
C ASP A 121 10.36 -0.03 18.24
N TYR A 122 10.17 -0.32 19.51
CA TYR A 122 10.31 -1.68 20.03
C TYR A 122 9.38 -2.69 19.33
N LYS A 123 8.10 -2.34 19.12
CA LYS A 123 7.08 -3.25 18.57
C LYS A 123 7.06 -3.32 17.04
N LEU A 124 7.16 -2.19 16.36
CA LEU A 124 7.04 -2.09 14.90
C LEU A 124 8.40 -1.96 14.18
N LYS A 125 9.51 -1.81 14.93
CA LYS A 125 10.87 -1.61 14.38
C LYS A 125 10.99 -0.34 13.53
N ILE A 126 10.21 0.69 13.86
CA ILE A 126 10.25 2.00 13.20
C ILE A 126 11.05 2.96 14.08
N PRO A 127 12.21 3.48 13.64
CA PRO A 127 13.02 4.40 14.43
C PRO A 127 12.26 5.66 14.86
N GLN A 128 12.45 6.13 16.10
CA GLN A 128 11.70 7.26 16.68
C GLN A 128 11.73 8.57 15.87
N ASN A 129 12.85 8.83 15.18
CA ASN A 129 13.03 10.01 14.32
C ASN A 129 12.25 9.93 13.00
N LYS A 130 11.73 8.74 12.65
CA LYS A 130 10.84 8.51 11.51
C LYS A 130 9.36 8.49 11.89
N GLN A 131 9.04 8.61 13.18
CA GLN A 131 7.66 8.51 13.66
C GLN A 131 7.03 9.89 13.76
N LYS A 132 5.92 10.10 13.05
CA LYS A 132 5.04 11.24 13.21
C LYS A 132 3.68 10.73 13.71
N LEU A 133 3.25 11.23 14.87
CA LEU A 133 2.03 10.78 15.53
C LEU A 133 0.93 11.81 15.36
N LEU A 134 -0.26 11.32 15.00
CA LEU A 134 -1.46 12.14 14.85
C LEU A 134 -2.55 11.62 15.81
N PHE A 135 -3.24 12.54 16.45
CA PHE A 135 -4.43 12.27 17.25
C PHE A 135 -5.52 13.25 16.86
N LYS A 136 -6.72 12.75 16.52
CA LYS A 136 -7.84 13.58 16.03
C LYS A 136 -7.37 14.58 14.96
N GLU A 137 -6.64 14.07 13.97
CA GLU A 137 -6.15 14.83 12.80
C GLU A 137 -5.13 15.93 13.13
N LYS A 138 -4.58 15.94 14.36
CA LYS A 138 -3.56 16.89 14.79
C LYS A 138 -2.27 16.19 15.17
N GLU A 139 -1.15 16.80 14.79
CA GLU A 139 0.16 16.34 15.20
C GLU A 139 0.33 16.43 16.72
N VAL A 140 0.67 15.29 17.31
CA VAL A 140 0.91 15.15 18.75
C VAL A 140 2.20 15.89 19.08
N GLN A 141 2.10 16.87 19.98
CA GLN A 141 3.22 17.72 20.35
C GLN A 141 4.17 16.96 21.28
N ILE A 142 5.45 16.92 20.92
CA ILE A 142 6.48 16.22 21.71
C ILE A 142 6.99 17.11 22.84
N TYR A 143 7.11 18.41 22.59
CA TYR A 143 7.63 19.39 23.53
C TYR A 143 6.69 20.59 23.64
N SER A 144 6.64 21.21 24.82
CA SER A 144 6.00 22.50 25.02
C SER A 144 6.81 23.63 24.38
N SER A 145 6.23 24.83 24.32
CA SER A 145 6.94 26.06 23.89
C SER A 145 8.24 26.33 24.67
N ASN A 146 8.34 25.82 25.90
CA ASN A 146 9.48 26.01 26.79
C ASN A 146 10.45 24.80 26.75
N GLY A 147 10.27 23.88 25.80
CA GLY A 147 11.14 22.70 25.63
C GLY A 147 10.88 21.55 26.60
N LYS A 148 9.81 21.61 27.43
CA LYS A 148 9.46 20.52 28.35
C LYS A 148 8.83 19.36 27.56
N PRO A 149 9.25 18.10 27.76
CA PRO A 149 8.55 16.95 27.17
C PRO A 149 7.08 16.91 27.59
N LEU A 150 6.20 16.70 26.62
CA LEU A 150 4.76 16.60 26.84
C LEU A 150 4.34 15.14 27.03
N THR A 151 3.34 14.96 27.88
CA THR A 151 2.72 13.66 28.18
C THR A 151 1.50 13.39 27.30
N LEU A 152 0.98 12.16 27.37
CA LEU A 152 -0.32 11.81 26.78
C LEU A 152 -1.45 12.68 27.36
N ALA A 153 -1.42 12.96 28.66
CA ALA A 153 -2.38 13.87 29.31
C ALA A 153 -2.26 15.30 28.79
N ASP A 154 -1.03 15.83 28.63
CA ASP A 154 -0.81 17.18 28.11
C ASP A 154 -1.33 17.34 26.66
N ASN A 155 -1.32 16.25 25.89
CA ASN A 155 -1.87 16.19 24.54
C ASN A 155 -3.36 15.80 24.49
N ASN A 156 -4.04 15.69 25.65
CA ASN A 156 -5.44 15.28 25.78
C ASN A 156 -5.76 13.92 25.14
N ILE A 157 -4.81 12.97 25.20
CA ILE A 157 -4.97 11.61 24.67
C ILE A 157 -5.49 10.71 25.81
N PRO A 158 -6.76 10.29 25.78
CA PRO A 158 -7.33 9.41 26.79
C PRO A 158 -6.86 7.96 26.60
N PRO A 159 -7.04 7.09 27.61
CA PRO A 159 -6.88 5.67 27.42
C PRO A 159 -7.81 5.17 26.31
N TYR A 160 -7.41 4.10 25.63
CA TYR A 160 -8.09 3.45 24.51
C TYR A 160 -8.22 4.31 23.25
N ALA A 161 -7.58 5.48 23.22
CA ALA A 161 -7.48 6.29 22.01
C ALA A 161 -6.69 5.58 20.90
N THR A 162 -6.94 6.00 19.66
CA THR A 162 -6.17 5.60 18.49
C THR A 162 -5.27 6.74 18.05
N LEU A 163 -3.96 6.48 18.01
CA LEU A 163 -2.97 7.31 17.34
C LEU A 163 -2.73 6.80 15.93
N TYR A 164 -2.68 7.70 14.96
CA TYR A 164 -2.20 7.38 13.62
C TYR A 164 -0.69 7.63 13.55
N LEU A 165 0.05 6.65 13.04
CA LEU A 165 1.47 6.72 12.81
C LEU A 165 1.73 6.95 11.33
N VAL A 166 2.26 8.12 11.01
CA VAL A 166 2.79 8.46 9.68
C VAL A 166 4.31 8.25 9.72
N ILE A 167 4.83 7.49 8.77
CA ILE A 167 6.26 7.16 8.72
C ILE A 167 6.95 8.16 7.79
N LEU A 168 7.83 8.98 8.36
CA LEU A 168 8.74 9.85 7.63
C LEU A 168 9.85 9.00 7.03
N LEU A 169 9.85 8.88 5.70
CA LEU A 169 10.89 8.17 4.97
C LEU A 169 12.14 9.05 4.86
N TYR A 170 11.94 10.32 4.53
CA TYR A 170 13.04 11.25 4.30
C TYR A 170 12.60 12.72 4.39
N ALA A 171 13.37 13.56 5.10
CA ALA A 171 13.23 15.02 5.02
C ALA A 171 14.15 15.55 3.91
N ILE A 172 13.59 16.22 2.91
CA ILE A 172 14.35 16.68 1.74
C ILE A 172 15.15 17.93 2.13
N PRO A 173 16.50 17.91 2.11
CA PRO A 173 17.31 19.11 2.32
C PRO A 173 16.99 20.18 1.28
N GLU A 174 17.07 21.46 1.65
CA GLU A 174 16.77 22.59 0.74
C GLU A 174 17.68 22.66 -0.49
N ALA A 175 18.87 22.07 -0.39
CA ALA A 175 19.78 21.93 -1.52
C ALA A 175 19.23 20.99 -2.62
N PHE A 176 18.34 20.04 -2.26
CA PHE A 176 17.79 19.08 -3.20
C PHE A 176 16.68 19.74 -4.02
N ASP A 177 16.77 19.57 -5.34
CA ASP A 177 15.77 20.11 -6.26
C ASP A 177 15.09 19.01 -7.06
N HIS A 178 15.83 18.00 -7.50
CA HIS A 178 15.33 17.02 -8.46
C HIS A 178 15.24 15.62 -7.85
N VAL A 179 14.02 15.11 -7.72
CA VAL A 179 13.74 13.74 -7.31
C VAL A 179 13.10 12.95 -8.45
N VAL A 180 13.38 11.66 -8.50
CA VAL A 180 12.94 10.75 -9.57
C VAL A 180 12.25 9.54 -8.96
N PHE A 181 11.03 9.31 -9.40
CA PHE A 181 10.27 8.10 -9.16
C PHE A 181 10.44 7.19 -10.36
N ASP A 182 10.94 5.99 -10.16
CA ASP A 182 11.44 5.12 -11.22
C ASP A 182 10.84 3.72 -11.04
N LEU A 183 9.86 3.38 -11.89
CA LEU A 183 9.11 2.13 -11.81
C LEU A 183 9.43 1.24 -13.00
N HIS A 184 9.83 0.00 -12.72
CA HIS A 184 9.91 -1.09 -13.69
C HIS A 184 8.90 -2.19 -13.36
N TRP A 185 8.41 -2.87 -14.39
CA TRP A 185 7.57 -4.05 -14.25
C TRP A 185 7.83 -5.05 -15.37
N GLY A 186 7.54 -6.32 -15.13
CA GLY A 186 7.40 -7.31 -16.20
C GLY A 186 5.95 -7.37 -16.69
N TYR A 187 5.75 -7.74 -17.94
CA TYR A 187 4.41 -7.93 -18.50
C TYR A 187 3.69 -9.07 -17.76
N PRO A 188 2.37 -8.99 -17.56
CA PRO A 188 1.61 -10.14 -17.11
C PRO A 188 1.80 -11.34 -18.03
N TYR A 189 1.43 -12.52 -17.54
CA TYR A 189 1.58 -13.76 -18.30
C TYR A 189 0.89 -13.69 -19.67
N SER A 190 -0.37 -13.22 -19.69
CA SER A 190 -1.15 -13.05 -20.91
C SER A 190 -0.94 -11.67 -21.54
N GLY A 191 0.09 -11.55 -22.38
CA GLY A 191 0.30 -10.40 -23.25
C GLY A 191 0.83 -9.14 -22.56
N ARG A 192 0.74 -8.01 -23.28
CA ARG A 192 1.21 -6.70 -22.83
C ARG A 192 0.16 -6.06 -21.93
N ASP A 193 0.58 -5.56 -20.77
CA ASP A 193 -0.23 -4.69 -19.91
C ASP A 193 0.67 -3.65 -19.21
N TYR A 194 0.03 -2.65 -18.63
CA TYR A 194 0.69 -1.46 -18.09
C TYR A 194 0.49 -1.38 -16.58
N LEU A 195 1.59 -1.16 -15.85
CA LEU A 195 1.55 -0.85 -14.43
C LEU A 195 1.88 0.63 -14.30
N ASP A 196 0.89 1.44 -13.94
CA ASP A 196 1.00 2.89 -14.00
C ASP A 196 1.33 3.47 -12.63
N ALA A 197 2.54 3.99 -12.49
CA ALA A 197 2.82 5.13 -11.63
C ALA A 197 2.12 6.42 -12.10
N SER A 198 1.62 7.22 -11.17
CA SER A 198 1.10 8.57 -11.45
C SER A 198 1.41 9.51 -10.31
N CYS A 199 1.54 10.80 -10.61
CA CYS A 199 1.70 11.86 -9.61
C CYS A 199 0.44 12.72 -9.58
N LEU A 200 -0.30 12.68 -8.47
CA LEU A 200 -1.46 13.55 -8.25
C LEU A 200 -1.06 14.75 -7.39
N VAL A 201 -1.35 15.94 -7.90
CA VAL A 201 -0.87 17.23 -7.39
C VAL A 201 -2.00 17.92 -6.64
N TYR A 202 -1.72 18.41 -5.43
CA TYR A 202 -2.71 19.04 -4.56
C TYR A 202 -2.24 20.37 -3.93
N GLN A 203 -3.23 21.23 -3.68
CA GLN A 203 -3.15 22.41 -2.81
C GLN A 203 -4.11 22.20 -1.64
N GLY A 204 -3.59 21.91 -0.45
CA GLY A 204 -4.41 21.37 0.64
C GLY A 204 -5.17 20.14 0.15
N THR A 205 -6.49 20.10 0.36
CA THR A 205 -7.37 19.02 -0.12
C THR A 205 -7.81 19.19 -1.59
N GLN A 206 -7.51 20.33 -2.22
CA GLN A 206 -7.92 20.61 -3.59
C GLN A 206 -7.01 19.88 -4.59
N PHE A 207 -7.60 19.03 -5.43
CA PHE A 207 -6.92 18.44 -6.58
C PHE A 207 -6.59 19.52 -7.62
N VAL A 208 -5.32 19.59 -8.02
CA VAL A 208 -4.82 20.56 -9.01
C VAL A 208 -4.59 19.88 -10.36
N ASN A 209 -3.80 18.81 -10.39
CA ASN A 209 -3.47 18.13 -11.64
C ASN A 209 -3.05 16.66 -11.43
N VAL A 210 -3.01 15.89 -12.51
CA VAL A 210 -2.44 14.55 -12.56
C VAL A 210 -1.38 14.50 -13.65
N VAL A 211 -0.24 13.87 -13.31
CA VAL A 211 0.84 13.59 -14.26
C VAL A 211 0.94 12.08 -14.40
N ASP A 212 0.68 11.60 -15.60
CA ASP A 212 0.56 10.17 -15.94
C ASP A 212 1.10 9.90 -17.36
N TYR A 213 0.92 8.67 -17.84
CA TYR A 213 1.36 8.21 -19.14
C TYR A 213 0.86 9.09 -20.31
N ARG A 214 -0.30 9.73 -20.18
CA ARG A 214 -0.93 10.60 -21.19
C ARG A 214 -0.65 12.08 -20.94
N HIS A 215 -0.80 12.54 -19.70
CA HIS A 215 -0.61 13.92 -19.27
C HIS A 215 0.82 14.09 -18.72
N ARG A 216 1.78 14.11 -19.64
CA ARG A 216 3.19 13.90 -19.29
C ARG A 216 3.92 15.09 -18.69
N ASN A 217 3.38 16.30 -18.79
CA ASN A 217 4.12 17.50 -18.38
C ASN A 217 3.21 18.50 -17.68
N VAL A 218 3.66 18.96 -16.53
CA VAL A 218 3.14 20.13 -15.80
C VAL A 218 4.33 20.91 -15.25
N ILE A 219 4.12 22.11 -14.74
CA ILE A 219 5.22 22.93 -14.22
C ILE A 219 5.95 22.17 -13.10
N GLY A 220 7.24 21.92 -13.31
CA GLY A 220 8.12 21.23 -12.36
C GLY A 220 7.91 19.72 -12.26
N ILE A 221 7.08 19.08 -13.08
CA ILE A 221 6.90 17.62 -13.09
C ILE A 221 6.80 17.10 -14.51
N SER A 222 7.60 16.09 -14.85
CA SER A 222 7.56 15.40 -16.13
C SER A 222 7.52 13.89 -15.98
N HIS A 223 6.76 13.22 -16.83
CA HIS A 223 6.58 11.78 -16.86
C HIS A 223 7.04 11.24 -18.22
N SER A 224 7.83 10.16 -18.25
CA SER A 224 8.39 9.61 -19.50
C SER A 224 7.31 9.13 -20.48
N GLY A 225 6.19 8.67 -19.94
CA GLY A 225 5.24 7.80 -20.64
C GLY A 225 5.69 6.35 -20.52
N ASP A 226 4.89 5.44 -21.07
CA ASP A 226 5.22 4.02 -21.05
C ASP A 226 6.39 3.72 -21.98
N VAL A 227 7.50 3.26 -21.40
CA VAL A 227 8.66 2.74 -22.13
C VAL A 227 8.54 1.22 -22.12
N MET A 228 8.20 0.66 -23.28
CA MET A 228 7.86 -0.75 -23.43
C MET A 228 8.96 -1.49 -24.19
N ASP A 229 9.46 -2.59 -23.64
CA ASP A 229 10.38 -3.53 -24.30
C ASP A 229 9.66 -4.87 -24.46
N ASP A 230 9.12 -5.09 -25.65
CA ASP A 230 8.37 -6.31 -25.96
C ASP A 230 9.25 -7.55 -26.07
N GLN A 231 10.52 -7.38 -26.44
CA GLN A 231 11.44 -8.51 -26.60
C GLN A 231 11.75 -9.12 -25.24
N ASN A 232 12.02 -8.27 -24.24
CA ASN A 232 12.29 -8.69 -22.86
C ASN A 232 11.02 -8.76 -22.01
N ARG A 233 9.86 -8.37 -22.55
CA ARG A 233 8.56 -8.32 -21.86
C ARG A 233 8.60 -7.51 -20.57
N VAL A 234 9.20 -6.33 -20.62
CA VAL A 234 9.30 -5.40 -19.50
C VAL A 234 8.78 -4.03 -19.89
N GLY A 235 8.21 -3.35 -18.91
CA GLY A 235 7.82 -1.95 -19.01
C GLY A 235 8.55 -1.12 -17.97
N HIS A 236 8.70 0.16 -18.28
CA HIS A 236 9.39 1.13 -17.45
C HIS A 236 8.76 2.50 -17.63
N HIS A 237 8.75 3.28 -16.55
CA HIS A 237 8.55 4.72 -16.66
C HIS A 237 9.12 5.47 -15.47
N THR A 238 9.42 6.75 -15.69
CA THR A 238 9.93 7.65 -14.68
C THR A 238 9.05 8.89 -14.54
N ILE A 239 8.97 9.39 -13.30
CA ILE A 239 8.39 10.69 -12.97
C ILE A 239 9.48 11.53 -12.33
N HIS A 240 9.81 12.63 -12.96
CA HIS A 240 10.79 13.60 -12.50
C HIS A 240 10.06 14.78 -11.86
N VAL A 241 10.50 15.18 -10.67
CA VAL A 241 9.97 16.35 -9.96
C VAL A 241 11.10 17.32 -9.65
N TYR A 242 10.97 18.55 -10.15
CA TYR A 242 11.84 19.70 -9.90
C TYR A 242 11.18 20.60 -8.85
N LEU A 243 11.49 20.36 -7.58
CA LEU A 243 10.83 20.91 -6.41
C LEU A 243 10.82 22.44 -6.37
N LYS A 244 11.89 23.10 -6.85
CA LYS A 244 12.01 24.57 -6.89
C LYS A 244 11.24 25.20 -8.05
N GLN A 245 10.85 24.41 -9.05
CA GLN A 245 10.03 24.88 -10.18
C GLN A 245 8.53 24.76 -9.89
N LEU A 246 8.13 23.96 -8.89
CA LEU A 246 6.73 23.80 -8.52
C LEU A 246 6.11 25.14 -8.09
N PRO A 247 4.87 25.45 -8.52
CA PRO A 247 4.18 26.63 -8.06
C PRO A 247 4.07 26.68 -6.53
N GLY A 248 4.25 27.88 -5.94
CA GLY A 248 4.33 28.04 -4.48
C GLY A 248 3.11 27.53 -3.69
N HIS A 249 1.93 27.54 -4.32
CA HIS A 249 0.66 27.08 -3.73
C HIS A 249 0.52 25.56 -3.68
N ILE A 250 1.36 24.79 -4.38
CA ILE A 250 1.34 23.32 -4.30
C ILE A 250 1.88 22.88 -2.95
N THR A 251 1.11 22.05 -2.25
CA THR A 251 1.45 21.58 -0.90
C THR A 251 1.75 20.09 -0.87
N HIS A 252 1.14 19.28 -1.75
CA HIS A 252 1.32 17.83 -1.75
C HIS A 252 1.46 17.24 -3.15
N LEU A 253 2.27 16.18 -3.25
CA LEU A 253 2.40 15.34 -4.43
C LEU A 253 2.23 13.87 -3.99
N PHE A 254 1.22 13.19 -4.51
CA PHE A 254 0.94 11.79 -4.18
C PHE A 254 1.37 10.89 -5.32
N PHE A 255 2.23 9.92 -5.03
CA PHE A 255 2.71 8.94 -5.99
C PHE A 255 1.92 7.65 -5.84
N THR A 256 1.15 7.31 -6.86
CA THR A 256 0.28 6.13 -6.89
C THR A 256 0.85 5.10 -7.83
N LEU A 257 0.59 3.83 -7.57
CA LEU A 257 0.85 2.72 -8.47
C LEU A 257 -0.48 2.01 -8.74
N SER A 258 -0.80 1.70 -9.99
CA SER A 258 -2.09 1.09 -10.34
C SER A 258 -2.03 0.15 -11.53
N ALA A 259 -2.78 -0.95 -11.46
CA ALA A 259 -2.96 -1.89 -12.55
C ALA A 259 -3.91 -1.30 -13.61
N TRP A 260 -3.48 -1.30 -14.89
CA TRP A 260 -4.27 -0.73 -15.99
C TRP A 260 -5.47 -1.61 -16.39
N ASN A 261 -5.21 -2.82 -16.92
CA ASN A 261 -6.25 -3.79 -17.26
C ASN A 261 -6.34 -4.94 -16.27
N SER A 262 -5.20 -5.32 -15.68
CA SER A 262 -5.15 -6.38 -14.68
C SER A 262 -6.00 -6.04 -13.45
N PRO A 263 -6.64 -7.05 -12.81
CA PRO A 263 -7.51 -6.81 -11.65
C PRO A 263 -6.75 -6.29 -10.41
N ASN A 264 -5.44 -6.55 -10.34
CA ASN A 264 -4.59 -6.11 -9.25
C ASN A 264 -3.10 -6.08 -9.63
N ILE A 265 -2.30 -5.46 -8.78
CA ILE A 265 -0.85 -5.23 -8.97
C ILE A 265 -0.04 -6.55 -8.96
N SER A 266 -0.52 -7.61 -8.31
CA SER A 266 0.20 -8.89 -8.24
C SER A 266 0.37 -9.60 -9.59
N ARG A 267 -0.38 -9.17 -10.62
CA ARG A 267 -0.29 -9.73 -11.98
C ARG A 267 0.98 -9.31 -12.73
N TYR A 268 1.68 -8.29 -12.27
CA TYR A 268 2.89 -7.79 -12.89
C TYR A 268 4.10 -8.41 -12.19
N PRO A 269 4.87 -9.28 -12.87
CA PRO A 269 6.05 -9.89 -12.26
C PRO A 269 7.15 -8.87 -12.02
N ASN A 270 7.94 -9.11 -10.97
CA ASN A 270 9.14 -8.35 -10.62
C ASN A 270 8.94 -6.81 -10.61
N PRO A 271 7.85 -6.26 -10.03
CA PRO A 271 7.69 -4.83 -9.96
C PRO A 271 8.80 -4.27 -9.05
N SER A 272 9.48 -3.25 -9.53
CA SER A 272 10.52 -2.57 -8.75
C SER A 272 10.33 -1.07 -8.87
N LEU A 273 10.45 -0.39 -7.74
CA LEU A 273 10.31 1.04 -7.65
C LEU A 273 11.46 1.57 -6.85
N LYS A 274 12.06 2.63 -7.38
CA LYS A 274 13.06 3.40 -6.68
C LYS A 274 12.56 4.83 -6.60
N PHE A 275 12.78 5.45 -5.46
CA PHE A 275 12.59 6.88 -5.32
C PHE A 275 13.93 7.48 -4.93
N TYR A 276 14.57 8.26 -5.79
CA TYR A 276 15.91 8.77 -5.50
C TYR A 276 16.05 10.24 -5.86
N GLU A 277 17.11 10.83 -5.33
CA GLU A 277 17.55 12.16 -5.74
C GLU A 277 18.43 12.02 -6.99
N ALA A 278 18.20 12.87 -7.99
CA ALA A 278 18.74 12.65 -9.33
C ALA A 278 20.28 12.68 -9.40
N SER A 279 20.95 13.47 -8.54
CA SER A 279 22.42 13.48 -8.48
C SER A 279 23.01 12.29 -7.71
N ASN A 280 22.18 11.51 -7.01
CA ASN A 280 22.60 10.33 -6.25
C ASN A 280 21.58 9.19 -6.31
N MET A 281 21.59 8.47 -7.43
CA MET A 281 20.73 7.29 -7.69
C MET A 281 20.95 6.12 -6.71
N LYS A 282 22.05 6.11 -5.93
CA LYS A 282 22.32 5.07 -4.93
C LYS A 282 21.54 5.30 -3.63
N LYS A 283 21.09 6.53 -3.41
CA LYS A 283 20.33 6.91 -2.21
C LYS A 283 18.84 6.75 -2.48
N ASP A 284 18.33 5.57 -2.16
CA ASP A 284 16.91 5.28 -2.18
C ASP A 284 16.21 5.98 -1.00
N LEU A 285 15.29 6.88 -1.33
CA LEU A 285 14.45 7.68 -0.46
C LEU A 285 13.18 6.92 -0.05
N CYS A 286 12.83 5.81 -0.73
CA CYS A 286 11.64 5.02 -0.43
C CYS A 286 11.92 3.51 -0.55
N LYS A 287 12.08 2.82 0.59
CA LYS A 287 12.18 1.35 0.65
C LYS A 287 10.85 0.76 1.14
N THR A 288 9.78 0.93 0.38
CA THR A 288 8.50 0.26 0.68
C THR A 288 8.42 -1.06 -0.08
N THR A 289 8.09 -2.14 0.62
CA THR A 289 7.84 -3.46 0.02
C THR A 289 6.38 -3.59 -0.40
N PHE A 290 6.16 -4.05 -1.63
CA PHE A 290 4.84 -4.18 -2.28
C PHE A 290 3.91 -5.27 -1.73
N THR A 291 4.30 -5.95 -0.66
CA THR A 291 3.65 -7.18 -0.18
C THR A 291 2.16 -6.99 0.08
N HIS A 292 1.72 -5.83 0.60
CA HIS A 292 0.31 -5.55 0.86
C HIS A 292 -0.45 -4.95 -0.34
N ALA A 293 0.27 -4.44 -1.36
CA ALA A 293 -0.35 -3.78 -2.52
C ALA A 293 -0.82 -4.77 -3.60
N GLY A 294 -0.24 -5.97 -3.66
CA GLY A 294 -0.45 -6.94 -4.73
C GLY A 294 -1.93 -7.33 -4.94
N ILE A 295 -2.75 -7.32 -3.89
CA ILE A 295 -4.17 -7.71 -3.97
C ILE A 295 -5.10 -6.58 -4.43
N SER A 296 -4.61 -5.34 -4.52
CA SER A 296 -5.41 -4.18 -4.87
C SER A 296 -5.16 -3.71 -6.30
N GLN A 297 -6.14 -2.99 -6.85
CA GLN A 297 -6.04 -2.36 -8.17
C GLN A 297 -5.10 -1.16 -8.15
N ALA A 298 -5.05 -0.42 -7.04
CA ALA A 298 -4.09 0.65 -6.83
C ALA A 298 -3.65 0.79 -5.38
N VAL A 299 -2.49 1.42 -5.23
CA VAL A 299 -1.91 1.80 -3.94
C VAL A 299 -1.34 3.21 -4.05
N ILE A 300 -1.53 4.01 -3.01
CA ILE A 300 -0.81 5.25 -2.79
C ILE A 300 0.49 4.84 -2.11
N MET A 301 1.61 4.91 -2.83
CA MET A 301 2.88 4.38 -2.36
C MET A 301 3.46 5.30 -1.28
N CYS A 302 3.73 6.53 -1.68
CA CYS A 302 4.30 7.57 -0.85
C CYS A 302 3.79 8.93 -1.33
N PHE A 303 4.06 9.96 -0.54
CA PHE A 303 3.72 11.32 -0.93
C PHE A 303 4.74 12.31 -0.37
N LEU A 304 4.90 13.40 -1.12
CA LEU A 304 5.63 14.57 -0.68
C LEU A 304 4.65 15.56 -0.08
N SER A 305 5.01 16.15 1.05
CA SER A 305 4.23 17.20 1.70
C SER A 305 5.13 18.32 2.22
N LYS A 306 4.70 19.57 2.07
CA LYS A 306 5.35 20.72 2.71
C LYS A 306 5.01 20.76 4.20
N ASN A 307 6.02 20.86 5.05
CA ASN A 307 5.82 21.15 6.47
C ASN A 307 5.50 22.63 6.72
N SER A 308 5.32 23.01 7.99
CA SER A 308 5.00 24.38 8.40
C SER A 308 6.07 25.42 8.02
N GLN A 309 7.30 24.99 7.72
CA GLN A 309 8.40 25.84 7.27
C GLN A 309 8.54 25.83 5.73
N GLY A 310 7.60 25.22 5.02
CA GLY A 310 7.60 25.13 3.55
C GLY A 310 8.58 24.11 2.97
N ARG A 311 9.25 23.30 3.80
CA ARG A 311 10.20 22.28 3.34
C ARG A 311 9.49 20.98 3.00
N TRP A 312 9.97 20.30 1.96
CA TRP A 312 9.42 19.03 1.50
C TRP A 312 9.86 17.85 2.37
N GLU A 313 8.90 17.00 2.71
CA GLU A 313 9.10 15.75 3.44
C GLU A 313 8.42 14.61 2.69
N ILE A 314 9.04 13.43 2.71
CA ILE A 314 8.56 12.21 2.06
C ILE A 314 7.98 11.29 3.12
N TYR A 315 6.73 10.93 2.93
CA TYR A 315 5.97 10.08 3.84
C TYR A 315 5.57 8.78 3.15
N GLU A 316 5.61 7.68 3.90
CA GLU A 316 5.02 6.41 3.47
C GLU A 316 3.49 6.48 3.57
N SER A 317 2.79 5.79 2.66
CA SER A 317 1.35 5.62 2.75
C SER A 317 0.96 4.14 2.73
N GLY A 318 1.23 3.43 1.63
CA GLY A 318 0.76 2.05 1.44
C GLY A 318 -0.76 1.91 1.37
N LYS A 319 -1.51 3.02 1.24
CA LYS A 319 -2.98 3.02 1.30
C LYS A 319 -3.57 2.46 0.00
N LEU A 320 -4.38 1.42 0.12
CA LEU A 320 -5.05 0.80 -1.03
C LEU A 320 -6.21 1.65 -1.55
N SER A 321 -6.46 1.58 -2.85
CA SER A 321 -7.58 2.26 -3.52
C SER A 321 -8.12 1.44 -4.69
N ALA A 322 -9.41 1.61 -5.00
CA ALA A 322 -10.11 0.93 -6.10
C ALA A 322 -10.03 1.70 -7.44
N GLY A 323 -9.21 2.75 -7.52
CA GLY A 323 -9.01 3.52 -8.75
C GLY A 323 -7.82 2.99 -9.56
N ASN A 324 -7.58 3.59 -10.72
CA ASN A 324 -6.33 3.41 -11.50
C ASN A 324 -6.17 4.56 -12.50
N ALA A 325 -5.16 4.47 -13.37
CA ALA A 325 -4.90 5.47 -14.41
C ALA A 325 -6.03 5.65 -15.45
N ARG A 326 -7.04 4.76 -15.48
CA ARG A 326 -8.26 4.93 -16.29
C ARG A 326 -9.33 5.73 -15.54
N VAL A 327 -9.41 5.57 -14.23
CA VAL A 327 -10.45 6.16 -13.36
C VAL A 327 -9.82 6.62 -12.05
N TYR A 328 -9.44 7.90 -12.00
CA TYR A 328 -8.79 8.49 -10.83
C TYR A 328 -9.75 8.89 -9.70
N THR A 329 -11.07 8.88 -9.91
CA THR A 329 -12.03 9.36 -8.89
C THR A 329 -11.88 8.65 -7.53
N PRO A 330 -11.74 7.31 -7.44
CA PRO A 330 -11.49 6.64 -6.17
C PRO A 330 -10.15 7.03 -5.55
N LEU A 331 -9.09 7.13 -6.35
CA LEU A 331 -7.76 7.57 -5.87
C LEU A 331 -7.82 9.00 -5.31
N LYS A 332 -8.50 9.92 -6.00
CA LYS A 332 -8.70 11.30 -5.54
C LYS A 332 -9.47 11.35 -4.23
N SER A 333 -10.52 10.54 -4.08
CA SER A 333 -11.28 10.43 -2.83
C SER A 333 -10.41 9.89 -1.69
N THR A 334 -9.66 8.80 -1.92
CA THR A 334 -8.73 8.24 -0.93
C THR A 334 -7.69 9.28 -0.50
N ILE A 335 -7.08 10.00 -1.43
CA ILE A 335 -6.06 11.02 -1.15
C ILE A 335 -6.67 12.23 -0.41
N SER A 336 -7.84 12.71 -0.84
CA SER A 336 -8.50 13.85 -0.19
C SER A 336 -8.85 13.54 1.25
N ASN A 337 -9.29 12.30 1.52
CA ASN A 337 -9.54 11.82 2.88
C ASN A 337 -8.25 11.78 3.71
N LEU A 338 -7.15 11.25 3.15
CA LEU A 338 -5.84 11.27 3.82
C LEU A 338 -5.44 12.71 4.17
N ILE A 339 -5.49 13.66 3.23
CA ILE A 339 -5.11 15.05 3.52
C ILE A 339 -6.02 15.65 4.60
N SER A 340 -7.33 15.39 4.52
CA SER A 340 -8.30 15.91 5.50
C SER A 340 -8.07 15.34 6.90
N SER A 341 -7.62 14.08 7.02
CA SER A 341 -7.29 13.46 8.29
C SER A 341 -5.91 13.85 8.85
N GLY A 342 -5.18 14.74 8.18
CA GLY A 342 -3.79 15.08 8.54
C GLY A 342 -2.78 14.00 8.15
N TYR A 343 -3.19 13.13 7.22
CA TYR A 343 -2.71 11.82 6.75
C TYR A 343 -3.24 10.64 7.55
#